data_AF-A0A7Y5LKI9-F1
#
_entry.id   AF-A0A7Y5LKI9-F1
#
_cell.length_a   1.000
_cell.length_b   1.000
_cell.length_c   1.000
_cell.angle_alpha   90.00
_cell.angle_beta   90.00
_cell.angle_gamma   90.00
#
_symmetry.space_group_name_H-M   'P 1'
#
loop_
_entity.id
_entity.type
_entity.pdbx_description
1 polymer ?
#
loop_
_entity_poly.entity_id
_entity_poly.type
_entity_poly.pdbx_seq_one_letter_code
_entity_poly.pdbx_strand_id
1 'polypeptide(L)'
;MKKTQYLFLFFALLFAACDKTEEVKLEAFSAEAFAYDIETSWEINSSIRVKGFAQSEEGGVFKHSVNYEASIITPSGESIPGIASGTLNESSKEKLQDLGIEVQYELDKSRGPGKYKIVYAIKDDRTGQTVKGEKEFEAL
;
A
#
# COMPACT_ATOMS: atom_id res chain seq x y z
N MET A 1 -25.62 42.16 -31.88
CA MET A 1 -24.59 42.10 -30.82
C MET A 1 -24.88 41.04 -29.74
N LYS A 2 -26.13 40.78 -29.33
CA LYS A 2 -26.45 39.76 -28.31
C LYS A 2 -26.18 38.30 -28.75
N LYS A 3 -26.40 37.94 -30.03
CA LYS A 3 -26.17 36.57 -30.54
C LYS A 3 -24.70 36.12 -30.48
N THR A 4 -23.76 37.05 -30.64
CA THR A 4 -22.31 36.76 -30.58
C THR A 4 -21.81 36.48 -29.16
N GLN A 5 -22.49 37.03 -28.14
CA GLN A 5 -22.15 36.78 -26.73
C GLN A 5 -22.55 35.37 -26.27
N TYR A 6 -23.68 34.84 -26.77
CA TYR A 6 -24.10 33.46 -26.47
C TYR A 6 -23.15 32.42 -27.08
N LEU A 7 -22.58 32.70 -28.26
CA LEU A 7 -21.62 31.80 -28.91
C LEU A 7 -20.30 31.71 -28.13
N PHE A 8 -19.85 32.83 -27.56
CA PHE A 8 -18.64 32.88 -26.74
C PHE A 8 -18.83 32.15 -25.39
N LEU A 9 -20.01 32.27 -24.79
CA LEU A 9 -20.36 31.57 -23.54
C LEU A 9 -20.46 30.04 -23.74
N PHE A 10 -20.96 29.60 -24.90
CA PHE A 10 -21.02 28.18 -25.25
C PHE A 10 -19.63 27.58 -25.51
N PHE A 11 -18.73 28.35 -26.12
CA PHE A 11 -17.35 27.91 -26.37
C PHE A 11 -16.53 27.82 -25.06
N ALA A 12 -16.78 28.69 -24.09
CA ALA A 12 -16.15 28.64 -22.77
C ALA A 12 -16.56 27.40 -21.94
N LEU A 13 -17.78 26.90 -22.11
CA LEU A 13 -18.26 25.68 -21.44
C LEU A 13 -17.61 24.39 -21.99
N LEU A 14 -17.15 24.39 -23.24
CA LEU A 14 -16.52 23.21 -23.87
C LEU A 14 -15.09 22.96 -23.38
N PHE A 15 -14.39 23.97 -22.84
CA PHE A 15 -13.05 23.80 -22.24
C PHE A 15 -13.08 23.46 -20.75
N ALA A 16 -14.25 23.51 -20.10
CA ALA A 16 -14.40 23.14 -18.69
C ALA A 16 -14.55 21.62 -18.48
N ALA A 17 -14.63 20.84 -19.55
CA ALA A 17 -14.45 19.38 -19.53
C ALA A 17 -12.94 19.07 -19.40
N CYS A 18 -12.33 19.60 -18.34
CA CYS A 18 -11.00 19.25 -17.90
C CYS A 18 -11.06 17.79 -17.43
N ASP A 19 -10.17 16.96 -17.98
CA ASP A 19 -10.06 15.53 -17.71
C ASP A 19 -10.28 15.23 -16.22
N LYS A 20 -11.37 14.51 -15.92
CA LYS A 20 -11.49 13.80 -14.66
C LYS A 20 -10.69 12.51 -14.83
N THR A 21 -9.37 12.61 -14.86
CA THR A 21 -8.52 11.46 -14.53
C THR A 21 -8.91 11.09 -13.10
N GLU A 22 -9.61 9.96 -12.93
CA GLU A 22 -9.84 9.41 -11.60
C GLU A 22 -8.47 9.18 -10.96
N GLU A 23 -8.14 10.07 -10.02
CA GLU A 23 -6.93 9.99 -9.26
C GLU A 23 -7.06 8.76 -8.35
N VAL A 24 -6.48 7.65 -8.81
CA VAL A 24 -6.52 6.39 -8.06
C VAL A 24 -5.69 6.61 -6.80
N LYS A 25 -6.35 6.70 -5.65
CA LYS A 25 -5.71 6.93 -4.36
C LYS A 25 -5.17 5.61 -3.79
N LEU A 26 -3.86 5.54 -3.57
CA LEU A 26 -3.22 4.37 -2.98
C LEU A 26 -3.66 4.23 -1.51
N GLU A 27 -4.17 3.05 -1.16
CA GLU A 27 -4.70 2.76 0.18
C GLU A 27 -4.21 1.40 0.68
N ALA A 28 -3.77 1.35 1.94
CA ALA A 28 -3.45 0.12 2.66
C ALA A 28 -4.56 -0.18 3.69
N PHE A 29 -5.03 -1.42 3.76
CA PHE A 29 -6.17 -1.80 4.57
C PHE A 29 -6.12 -3.27 5.00
N SER A 30 -7.00 -3.67 5.92
CA SER A 30 -7.11 -5.05 6.44
C SER A 30 -5.78 -5.62 6.93
N ALA A 31 -5.05 -4.85 7.75
CA ALA A 31 -3.79 -5.29 8.32
C ALA A 31 -4.00 -6.30 9.47
N GLU A 32 -3.23 -7.38 9.45
CA GLU A 32 -3.21 -8.44 10.45
C GLU A 32 -1.76 -8.74 10.86
N ALA A 33 -1.56 -9.11 12.12
CA ALA A 33 -0.24 -9.45 12.66
C ALA A 33 -0.40 -10.30 13.91
N PHE A 34 0.41 -11.35 14.01
CA PHE A 34 0.41 -12.31 15.11
C PHE A 34 1.84 -12.76 15.40
N ALA A 35 2.13 -13.06 16.66
CA ALA A 35 3.38 -13.65 17.10
C ALA A 35 3.11 -15.07 17.61
N TYR A 36 3.94 -16.03 17.20
CA TYR A 36 3.94 -17.39 17.71
C TYR A 36 5.21 -17.62 18.52
N ASP A 37 5.08 -18.07 19.76
CA ASP A 37 6.23 -18.46 20.57
C ASP A 37 6.92 -19.69 19.96
N ILE A 38 8.22 -19.55 19.67
CA ILE A 38 9.09 -20.63 19.21
C ILE A 38 10.39 -20.65 20.03
N GLU A 39 10.44 -21.47 21.09
CA GLU A 39 11.61 -21.68 21.96
C GLU A 39 12.36 -20.39 22.36
N THR A 40 13.33 -19.95 21.55
CA THR A 40 14.19 -18.78 21.77
C THR A 40 13.69 -17.48 21.13
N SER A 41 12.68 -17.52 20.27
CA SER A 41 12.20 -16.39 19.47
C SER A 41 10.67 -16.38 19.36
N TRP A 42 10.12 -15.36 18.71
CA TRP A 42 8.75 -15.35 18.21
C TRP A 42 8.75 -15.35 16.69
N GLU A 43 7.94 -16.20 16.08
CA GLU A 43 7.64 -16.12 14.66
C GLU A 43 6.51 -15.11 14.46
N ILE A 44 6.83 -14.00 13.82
CA ILE A 44 5.88 -12.95 13.49
C ILE A 44 5.31 -13.24 12.10
N ASN A 45 4.00 -13.42 12.02
CA ASN A 45 3.27 -13.56 10.76
C ASN A 45 2.32 -12.38 10.60
N SER A 46 2.40 -11.71 9.45
CA SER A 46 1.66 -10.46 9.23
C SER A 46 1.26 -10.28 7.78
N SER A 47 0.13 -9.62 7.57
CA SER A 47 -0.40 -9.36 6.24
C SER A 47 -1.06 -7.99 6.15
N ILE A 48 -1.10 -7.44 4.94
CA ILE A 48 -1.87 -6.23 4.63
C ILE A 48 -2.34 -6.26 3.17
N ARG A 49 -3.50 -5.65 2.90
CA ARG A 49 -4.02 -5.45 1.55
C ARG A 49 -3.72 -4.05 1.05
N VAL A 50 -3.44 -3.93 -0.24
CA VAL A 50 -3.19 -2.65 -0.91
C VAL A 50 -4.11 -2.52 -2.10
N LYS A 51 -4.81 -1.40 -2.24
CA LYS A 51 -5.66 -1.09 -3.40
C LYS A 51 -5.35 0.30 -3.92
N GLY A 52 -5.88 0.59 -5.11
CA GLY A 52 -5.74 1.90 -5.71
C GLY A 52 -4.32 2.20 -6.24
N PHE A 53 -3.60 1.16 -6.68
CA PHE A 53 -2.32 1.27 -7.37
C PHE A 53 -2.51 1.36 -8.89
N ALA A 54 -1.59 2.02 -9.57
CA ALA A 54 -1.65 2.18 -11.02
C ALA A 54 -1.35 0.88 -11.77
N GLN A 55 -2.15 0.67 -12.81
CA GLN A 55 -2.05 -0.45 -13.73
C GLN A 55 -1.99 0.07 -15.16
N SER A 56 -1.04 -0.42 -15.95
CA SER A 56 -0.99 -0.16 -17.39
C SER A 56 -1.51 -1.38 -18.12
N GLU A 57 -2.28 -1.13 -19.16
CA GLU A 57 -2.70 -2.16 -20.08
C GLU A 57 -1.80 -2.15 -21.32
N GLU A 58 -1.25 -3.30 -21.68
CA GLU A 58 -0.50 -3.50 -22.91
C GLU A 58 -0.88 -4.85 -23.51
N GLY A 59 -1.48 -4.85 -24.70
CA GLY A 59 -1.90 -6.08 -25.36
C GLY A 59 -2.93 -6.92 -24.57
N GLY A 60 -3.82 -6.26 -23.81
CA GLY A 60 -4.82 -6.93 -22.96
C GLY A 60 -4.24 -7.53 -21.67
N VAL A 61 -3.00 -7.18 -21.31
CA VAL A 61 -2.37 -7.58 -20.05
C VAL A 61 -2.17 -6.34 -19.19
N PHE A 62 -2.71 -6.39 -17.98
CA PHE A 62 -2.53 -5.38 -16.95
C PHE A 62 -1.25 -5.68 -16.17
N LYS A 63 -0.36 -4.69 -16.06
CA LYS A 63 0.88 -4.75 -15.27
C LYS A 63 0.80 -3.75 -14.12
N HIS A 64 1.40 -4.04 -12.98
CA HIS A 64 1.56 -3.12 -11.85
C HIS A 64 2.94 -3.30 -11.20
N SER A 65 3.36 -2.34 -10.37
CA SER A 65 4.59 -2.46 -9.57
C SER A 65 4.39 -1.74 -8.24
N VAL A 66 4.33 -2.52 -7.16
CA VAL A 66 4.19 -2.00 -5.80
C VAL A 66 5.38 -2.47 -4.97
N ASN A 67 6.14 -1.53 -4.42
CA ASN A 67 7.21 -1.79 -3.47
C ASN A 67 6.69 -1.70 -2.04
N TYR A 68 7.25 -2.52 -1.16
CA TYR A 68 7.00 -2.40 0.27
C TYR A 68 8.27 -2.61 1.10
N GLU A 69 8.26 -2.00 2.28
CA GLU A 69 9.19 -2.27 3.37
C GLU A 69 8.38 -2.40 4.67
N ALA A 70 8.65 -3.44 5.45
CA ALA A 70 8.06 -3.68 6.75
C ALA A 70 9.08 -3.40 7.86
N SER A 71 8.62 -2.79 8.94
CA SER A 71 9.41 -2.50 10.14
C SER A 71 8.61 -2.89 11.38
N ILE A 72 9.28 -3.19 12.49
CA ILE A 72 8.64 -3.43 13.79
C ILE A 72 9.00 -2.30 14.74
N ILE A 73 8.02 -1.84 15.52
CA ILE A 73 8.21 -0.99 16.69
C ILE A 73 8.06 -1.86 17.93
N THR A 74 9.07 -1.85 18.80
CA THR A 74 9.10 -2.62 20.06
C THR A 74 8.22 -1.98 21.15
N PRO A 75 7.93 -2.70 22.25
CA PRO A 75 7.22 -2.13 23.40
C PRO A 75 7.93 -0.91 24.02
N SER A 76 9.25 -0.83 23.89
CA SER A 76 10.05 0.33 24.35
C SER A 76 10.02 1.51 23.36
N GLY A 77 9.41 1.35 22.18
CA GLY A 77 9.36 2.35 21.12
C GLY A 77 10.55 2.35 20.18
N GLU A 78 11.47 1.40 20.30
CA GLU A 78 12.59 1.21 19.36
C GLU A 78 12.04 0.71 18.01
N SER A 79 12.57 1.26 16.90
CA SER A 79 12.25 0.78 15.57
C SER A 79 13.29 -0.23 15.11
N ILE A 80 12.85 -1.40 14.66
CA ILE A 80 13.61 -2.40 13.92
C ILE A 80 13.22 -2.24 12.44
N PRO A 81 13.96 -1.43 11.66
CA PRO A 81 13.63 -1.18 10.27
C PRO A 81 13.94 -2.40 9.38
N GLY A 82 13.30 -2.47 8.22
CA GLY A 82 13.67 -3.41 7.16
C GLY A 82 13.61 -4.89 7.54
N ILE A 83 12.64 -5.30 8.36
CA ILE A 83 12.46 -6.72 8.71
C ILE A 83 12.06 -7.57 7.50
N ALA A 84 11.43 -6.94 6.50
CA ALA A 84 11.15 -7.50 5.19
C ALA A 84 10.98 -6.37 4.18
N SER A 85 11.27 -6.66 2.91
CA SER A 85 10.98 -5.76 1.79
C SER A 85 10.80 -6.55 0.51
N GLY A 86 10.11 -5.96 -0.46
CA GLY A 86 9.90 -6.62 -1.74
C GLY A 86 9.17 -5.76 -2.76
N THR A 87 9.10 -6.29 -3.98
CA THR A 87 8.38 -5.71 -5.12
C THR A 87 7.34 -6.70 -5.61
N LEU A 88 6.07 -6.30 -5.58
CA LEU A 88 4.97 -6.99 -6.23
C LEU A 88 4.81 -6.47 -7.66
N ASN A 89 5.46 -7.17 -8.59
CA ASN A 89 5.43 -6.85 -10.03
C ASN A 89 4.80 -8.03 -10.78
N GLU A 90 3.47 -8.08 -10.77
CA GLU A 90 2.72 -9.13 -11.42
C GLU A 90 1.97 -8.60 -12.66
N SER A 91 1.56 -9.55 -13.50
CA SER A 91 0.78 -9.29 -14.69
C SER A 91 -0.47 -10.16 -14.71
N SER A 92 -1.60 -9.58 -15.09
CA SER A 92 -2.91 -10.24 -15.10
C SER A 92 -3.66 -9.93 -16.39
N LYS A 93 -4.55 -10.83 -16.81
CA LYS A 93 -5.49 -10.59 -17.92
C LYS A 93 -6.64 -9.65 -17.53
N GLU A 94 -6.79 -9.41 -16.23
CA GLU A 94 -7.83 -8.55 -15.68
C GLU A 94 -7.21 -7.53 -14.74
N LYS A 95 -7.87 -6.37 -14.63
CA LYS A 95 -7.47 -5.33 -13.70
C LYS A 95 -7.65 -5.82 -12.26
N LEU A 96 -6.59 -5.81 -11.48
CA LEU A 96 -6.62 -6.22 -10.07
C LEU A 96 -7.22 -5.11 -9.22
N GLN A 97 -8.06 -5.49 -8.27
CA GLN A 97 -8.68 -4.54 -7.33
C GLN A 97 -7.76 -4.24 -6.15
N ASP A 98 -7.05 -5.27 -5.67
CA ASP A 98 -6.12 -5.20 -4.56
C ASP A 98 -4.97 -6.23 -4.69
N LEU A 99 -3.95 -6.09 -3.85
CA LEU A 99 -2.80 -6.97 -3.72
C LEU A 99 -2.60 -7.34 -2.24
N GLY A 100 -2.12 -8.55 -1.99
CA GLY A 100 -1.70 -8.98 -0.66
C GLY A 100 -0.20 -8.81 -0.47
N ILE A 101 0.20 -8.27 0.67
CA ILE A 101 1.58 -8.32 1.16
C ILE A 101 1.57 -9.21 2.39
N GLU A 102 2.44 -10.22 2.40
CA GLU A 102 2.62 -11.15 3.51
C GLU A 102 4.07 -11.10 3.96
N VAL A 103 4.29 -11.02 5.27
CA VAL A 103 5.61 -10.92 5.89
C VAL A 103 5.69 -11.89 7.06
N GLN A 104 6.75 -12.70 7.03
CA GLN A 104 7.16 -13.58 8.11
C GLN A 104 8.55 -13.14 8.60
N TYR A 105 8.72 -13.02 9.91
CA TYR A 105 9.98 -12.58 10.53
C TYR A 105 10.20 -13.25 11.88
N GLU A 106 11.42 -13.68 12.16
CA GLU A 106 11.79 -14.23 13.47
C GLU A 106 12.33 -13.12 14.38
N LEU A 107 11.63 -12.89 15.50
CA LEU A 107 11.96 -11.85 16.48
C LEU A 107 12.59 -12.47 17.74
N ASP A 108 13.79 -12.03 18.08
CA ASP A 108 14.51 -12.48 19.28
C ASP A 108 13.80 -12.04 20.59
N LYS A 109 13.58 -12.98 21.52
CA LYS A 109 12.90 -12.72 22.81
C LYS A 109 13.65 -11.76 23.75
N SER A 110 14.93 -11.48 23.52
CA SER A 110 15.69 -10.46 24.27
C SER A 110 15.09 -9.06 24.18
N ARG A 111 14.22 -8.81 23.20
CA ARG A 111 13.45 -7.57 23.06
C ARG A 111 12.33 -7.42 24.09
N GLY A 112 12.03 -8.47 24.84
CA GLY A 112 11.08 -8.49 25.95
C GLY A 112 9.62 -8.62 25.48
N PRO A 113 8.75 -9.29 26.26
CA PRO A 113 7.35 -9.44 25.87
C PRO A 113 6.60 -8.11 25.91
N GLY A 114 5.51 -8.04 25.16
CA GLY A 114 4.55 -6.94 25.22
C GLY A 114 3.91 -6.61 23.88
N LYS A 115 3.45 -5.36 23.79
CA LYS A 115 2.72 -4.85 22.64
C LYS A 115 3.68 -4.28 21.60
N TYR A 116 3.74 -4.94 20.45
CA TYR A 116 4.52 -4.53 19.29
C TYR A 116 3.61 -3.90 18.23
N LYS A 117 4.23 -3.23 17.25
CA LYS A 117 3.54 -2.71 16.07
C LYS A 117 4.33 -3.00 14.81
N ILE A 118 3.73 -3.64 13.81
CA ILE A 118 4.29 -3.70 12.47
C ILE A 118 3.85 -2.47 11.66
N VAL A 119 4.77 -1.93 10.87
CA VAL A 119 4.53 -0.78 9.99
C VAL A 119 4.99 -1.13 8.59
N TYR A 120 4.06 -1.06 7.64
CA TYR A 120 4.31 -1.19 6.21
C TYR A 120 4.45 0.20 5.60
N ALA A 121 5.56 0.46 4.92
CA ALA A 121 5.71 1.57 3.99
C ALA A 121 5.56 1.02 2.57
N ILE A 122 4.53 1.46 1.86
CA ILE A 122 4.15 0.94 0.54
C ILE A 122 4.24 2.07 -0.48
N LYS A 123 4.77 1.76 -1.66
CA LYS A 123 4.94 2.69 -2.77
C LYS A 123 4.47 2.07 -4.08
N ASP A 124 3.61 2.78 -4.80
CA ASP A 124 3.35 2.49 -6.21
C ASP A 124 4.47 3.14 -7.05
N ASP A 125 5.25 2.33 -7.76
CA ASP A 125 6.40 2.83 -8.53
C ASP A 125 6.01 3.68 -9.74
N ARG A 126 4.80 3.50 -10.23
CA ARG A 126 4.35 4.14 -11.48
C ARG A 126 3.87 5.55 -11.21
N THR A 127 3.15 5.74 -10.10
CA THR A 127 2.63 7.05 -9.69
C THR A 127 3.54 7.76 -8.69
N GLY A 128 4.41 7.01 -8.01
CA GLY A 128 5.21 7.51 -6.88
C GLY A 128 4.39 7.73 -5.61
N GLN A 129 3.09 7.42 -5.61
CA GLN A 129 2.26 7.50 -4.40
C GLN A 129 2.79 6.56 -3.32
N THR A 130 2.69 7.01 -2.08
CA THR A 130 3.07 6.22 -0.91
C THR A 130 1.93 6.15 0.08
N VAL A 131 1.82 5.03 0.78
CA VAL A 131 0.87 4.84 1.86
C VAL A 131 1.55 4.06 2.99
N LYS A 132 1.09 4.30 4.22
CA LYS A 132 1.50 3.52 5.38
C LYS A 132 0.32 2.71 5.89
N GLY A 133 0.59 1.47 6.28
CA GLY A 133 -0.34 0.63 7.01
C GLY A 133 0.32 0.12 8.29
N GLU A 134 -0.44 -0.02 9.36
CA GLU A 134 0.10 -0.46 10.64
C GLU A 134 -0.85 -1.42 11.35
N LYS A 135 -0.27 -2.31 12.16
CA LYS A 135 -1.03 -3.23 13.00
C LYS A 135 -0.28 -3.51 14.29
N GLU A 136 -0.98 -3.38 15.41
CA GLU A 136 -0.48 -3.80 16.71
C GLU A 136 -0.71 -5.29 16.93
N PHE A 137 0.22 -5.95 17.61
CA PHE A 137 0.13 -7.35 18.00
C PHE A 137 0.83 -7.57 19.36
N GLU A 138 0.45 -8.63 20.06
CA GLU A 138 1.08 -9.02 21.32
C GLU A 138 2.09 -10.15 21.07
N ALA A 139 3.26 -10.05 21.68
CA ALA A 139 4.23 -11.13 21.78
C ALA A 139 4.49 -11.41 23.26
N LEU A 140 4.11 -12.60 23.72
CA LEU A 140 4.12 -13.00 25.14
C LEU A 140 5.13 -14.12 25.40
#